data_AF-A0A2D9WG03-F1
#
_entry.id   AF-A0A2D9WG03-F1
#
_cell.length_a   1.000
_cell.length_b   1.000
_cell.length_c   1.000
_cell.angle_alpha   90.00
_cell.angle_beta   90.00
_cell.angle_gamma   90.00
#
_symmetry.space_group_name_H-M   'P 1'
#
loop_
_entity.id
_entity.type
_entity.pdbx_description
1 polymer ?
#
loop_
_entity_poly.entity_id
_entity_poly.type
_entity_poly.pdbx_seq_one_letter_code
_entity_poly.pdbx_strand_id
1 'polypeptide(L)'
;MMYGRNYEIALHAQCRYPNRLRTVVNLPWDEITDHELTILTESGIVGARVSWRIEKNLNSRMIDRLTDFGWSIHYLVRTQELDAEWAKIILATSGNFVIEHTGYPPADKGADSKEFNFVMECLETGRGWIKLSPRFSNQDSFPFDDTNEFIFKLTAAAPDKLLWGSDWPHPQYFKPMPNDVHLLDMLLDWIPDEKTRHLIMVENPSKLFGFPPL
;
A
#
# COMPACT_ATOMS: atom_id res chain seq x y z
N MET A 1 2.02 4.57 -18.26
CA MET A 1 0.65 4.99 -18.58
C MET A 1 -0.22 4.68 -17.36
N MET A 2 -0.89 5.66 -16.76
CA MET A 2 -1.91 5.38 -15.75
C MET A 2 -3.22 5.19 -16.51
N TYR A 3 -3.93 4.08 -16.30
CA TYR A 3 -5.17 3.76 -17.02
C TYR A 3 -6.37 4.63 -16.59
N GLY A 4 -6.14 5.67 -15.78
CA GLY A 4 -7.18 6.57 -15.29
C GLY A 4 -8.26 5.82 -14.52
N ARG A 5 -9.51 6.27 -14.65
CA ARG A 5 -10.69 5.64 -14.03
C ARG A 5 -11.24 4.48 -14.87
N ASN A 6 -10.36 3.60 -15.37
CA ASN A 6 -10.71 2.35 -16.05
C ASN A 6 -10.11 1.18 -15.26
N TYR A 7 -10.94 0.16 -14.99
CA TYR A 7 -10.56 -1.05 -14.27
C TYR A 7 -10.59 -2.33 -15.11
N GLU A 8 -10.93 -2.26 -16.40
CA GLU A 8 -11.17 -3.42 -17.28
C GLU A 8 -9.96 -4.34 -17.38
N ILE A 9 -8.76 -3.79 -17.57
CA ILE A 9 -7.53 -4.58 -17.67
C ILE A 9 -7.24 -5.30 -16.34
N ALA A 10 -7.44 -4.60 -15.23
CA ALA A 10 -7.20 -5.15 -13.90
C ALA A 10 -8.23 -6.25 -13.59
N LEU A 11 -9.50 -6.00 -13.90
CA LEU A 11 -10.59 -6.96 -13.78
C LEU A 11 -10.40 -8.19 -14.67
N HIS A 12 -9.94 -8.02 -15.90
CA HIS A 12 -9.64 -9.13 -16.80
C HIS A 12 -8.56 -10.07 -16.22
N ALA A 13 -7.50 -9.50 -15.64
CA ALA A 13 -6.48 -10.30 -14.96
C ALA A 13 -7.03 -11.00 -13.71
N GLN A 14 -7.79 -10.29 -12.89
CA GLN A 14 -8.48 -10.82 -11.70
C GLN A 14 -9.32 -12.05 -12.04
N CYS A 15 -10.20 -11.94 -13.04
CA CYS A 15 -11.09 -13.01 -13.46
C CYS A 15 -10.34 -14.23 -14.03
N ARG A 16 -9.14 -14.03 -14.59
CA ARG A 16 -8.33 -15.14 -15.12
C ARG A 16 -7.68 -15.97 -14.02
N TYR A 17 -7.36 -15.37 -12.88
CA TYR A 17 -6.69 -16.05 -11.76
C TYR A 17 -7.32 -15.70 -10.40
N PRO A 18 -8.60 -16.00 -10.19
CA PRO A 18 -9.38 -15.49 -9.05
C PRO A 18 -8.90 -16.03 -7.69
N ASN A 19 -8.14 -17.12 -7.66
CA ASN A 19 -7.57 -17.66 -6.41
C ASN A 19 -6.12 -17.20 -6.16
N ARG A 20 -5.50 -16.53 -7.12
CA ARG A 20 -4.09 -16.08 -7.04
C ARG A 20 -3.95 -14.56 -7.08
N LEU A 21 -4.94 -13.85 -7.59
CA LEU A 21 -4.94 -12.40 -7.68
C LEU A 21 -6.05 -11.80 -6.84
N ARG A 22 -5.76 -10.62 -6.31
CA ARG A 22 -6.70 -9.66 -5.74
C ARG A 22 -6.36 -8.32 -6.34
N THR A 23 -7.40 -7.52 -6.60
CA THR A 23 -7.21 -6.29 -7.37
C THR A 23 -7.60 -5.07 -6.55
N VAL A 24 -6.74 -4.05 -6.64
CA VAL A 24 -7.00 -2.69 -6.15
C VAL A 24 -7.13 -1.81 -7.39
N VAL A 25 -8.28 -1.16 -7.56
CA VAL A 25 -8.55 -0.25 -8.69
C VAL A 25 -8.26 1.19 -8.30
N ASN A 26 -8.20 2.13 -9.24
CA ASN A 26 -8.18 3.56 -8.87
C ASN A 26 -9.50 3.96 -8.22
N LEU A 27 -9.48 5.03 -7.41
CA LEU A 27 -10.69 5.60 -6.83
C LEU A 27 -11.79 5.76 -7.90
N PRO A 28 -12.98 5.17 -7.69
CA PRO A 28 -14.09 5.29 -8.63
C PRO A 28 -14.59 6.72 -8.81
N TRP A 29 -15.44 6.92 -9.82
CA TRP A 29 -16.17 8.17 -10.02
C TRP A 29 -17.31 8.34 -9.00
N ASP A 30 -17.73 9.58 -8.77
CA ASP A 30 -18.73 9.90 -7.73
C ASP A 30 -20.10 9.27 -8.00
N GLU A 31 -20.43 9.07 -9.28
CA GLU A 31 -21.67 8.48 -9.75
C GLU A 31 -21.68 6.94 -9.74
N ILE A 32 -20.61 6.27 -9.27
CA ILE A 32 -20.60 4.80 -9.21
C ILE A 32 -21.73 4.32 -8.30
N THR A 33 -22.52 3.40 -8.84
CA THR A 33 -23.68 2.85 -8.16
C THR A 33 -23.28 1.73 -7.19
N ASP A 34 -24.09 1.50 -6.17
CA ASP A 34 -23.88 0.38 -5.25
C ASP A 34 -23.93 -0.96 -5.99
N HIS A 35 -24.72 -1.07 -7.06
CA HIS A 35 -24.78 -2.27 -7.89
C HIS A 35 -23.45 -2.53 -8.62
N GLU A 36 -22.82 -1.50 -9.17
CA GLU A 36 -21.49 -1.63 -9.78
C GLU A 36 -20.43 -2.00 -8.72
N LEU A 37 -20.49 -1.42 -7.52
CA LEU A 37 -19.62 -1.79 -6.41
C LEU A 37 -19.81 -3.25 -5.98
N THR A 38 -21.04 -3.75 -5.92
CA THR A 38 -21.32 -5.18 -5.68
C THR A 38 -20.66 -6.05 -6.74
N ILE A 39 -20.87 -5.75 -8.03
CA ILE A 39 -20.28 -6.52 -9.13
C ILE A 39 -18.75 -6.55 -9.03
N LEU A 40 -18.12 -5.40 -8.76
CA LEU A 40 -16.67 -5.30 -8.62
C LEU A 40 -16.18 -6.10 -7.41
N THR A 41 -16.86 -6.02 -6.28
CA THR A 41 -16.53 -6.78 -5.07
C THR A 41 -16.62 -8.29 -5.31
N GLU A 42 -17.72 -8.75 -5.89
CA GLU A 42 -17.93 -10.16 -6.23
C GLU A 42 -16.92 -10.69 -7.27
N SER A 43 -16.40 -9.80 -8.11
CA SER A 43 -15.36 -10.12 -9.08
C SER A 43 -13.94 -10.19 -8.48
N GLY A 44 -13.77 -9.85 -7.20
CA GLY A 44 -12.47 -9.93 -6.50
C GLY A 44 -11.69 -8.62 -6.44
N ILE A 45 -12.35 -7.47 -6.66
CA ILE A 45 -11.81 -6.17 -6.27
C ILE A 45 -11.90 -6.05 -4.74
N VAL A 46 -10.81 -5.67 -4.09
CA VAL A 46 -10.69 -5.60 -2.62
C VAL A 46 -10.21 -4.24 -2.11
N GLY A 47 -10.07 -3.28 -3.00
CA GLY A 47 -9.54 -1.98 -2.63
C GLY A 47 -9.64 -0.94 -3.72
N ALA A 48 -9.53 0.31 -3.27
CA ALA A 48 -9.36 1.46 -4.13
C ALA A 48 -8.06 2.19 -3.80
N ARG A 49 -7.37 2.66 -4.82
CA ARG A 49 -6.13 3.41 -4.72
C ARG A 49 -6.42 4.90 -4.87
N VAL A 50 -5.93 5.66 -3.90
CA VAL A 50 -5.89 7.11 -3.91
C VAL A 50 -4.44 7.52 -4.14
N SER A 51 -4.21 8.36 -5.14
CA SER A 51 -2.87 8.83 -5.48
C SER A 51 -2.81 10.34 -5.44
N TRP A 52 -1.83 10.88 -4.72
CA TRP A 52 -1.55 12.33 -4.65
C TRP A 52 -1.35 12.98 -6.03
N ARG A 53 -1.03 12.19 -7.06
CA ARG A 53 -0.84 12.66 -8.44
C ARG A 53 -2.13 12.82 -9.23
N ILE A 54 -3.20 12.15 -8.81
CA ILE A 54 -4.48 12.08 -9.54
C ILE A 54 -5.54 12.89 -8.78
N GLU A 55 -5.67 12.62 -7.48
CA GLU A 55 -6.71 13.23 -6.66
C GLU A 55 -6.21 14.54 -6.05
N LYS A 56 -7.00 15.59 -6.21
CA LYS A 56 -6.72 16.90 -5.59
C LYS A 56 -7.27 16.99 -4.17
N ASN A 57 -8.41 16.34 -3.94
CA ASN A 57 -9.12 16.33 -2.66
C ASN A 57 -9.59 14.90 -2.37
N LEU A 58 -9.69 14.55 -1.09
CA LEU A 58 -10.24 13.25 -0.68
C LEU A 58 -11.75 13.35 -0.49
N ASN A 59 -12.50 12.51 -1.21
CA ASN A 59 -13.92 12.35 -0.99
C ASN A 59 -14.15 11.35 0.16
N SER A 60 -14.24 11.83 1.40
CA SER A 60 -14.46 10.99 2.59
C SER A 60 -15.72 10.15 2.49
N ARG A 61 -16.81 10.67 1.90
CA ARG A 61 -18.04 9.92 1.68
C ARG A 61 -17.82 8.74 0.75
N MET A 62 -17.04 8.90 -0.32
CA MET A 62 -16.69 7.77 -1.20
C MET A 62 -15.81 6.76 -0.47
N ILE A 63 -14.82 7.22 0.30
CA ILE A 63 -13.98 6.35 1.13
C ILE A 63 -14.84 5.49 2.08
N ASP A 64 -15.74 6.12 2.83
CA ASP A 64 -16.64 5.42 3.76
C ASP A 64 -17.52 4.39 3.02
N ARG A 65 -18.12 4.80 1.89
CA ARG A 65 -18.89 3.87 1.04
C ARG A 65 -18.06 2.66 0.64
N LEU A 66 -16.83 2.83 0.15
CA LEU A 66 -15.99 1.71 -0.27
C LEU A 66 -15.64 0.78 0.91
N THR A 67 -15.40 1.35 2.09
CA THR A 67 -15.14 0.53 3.29
C THR A 67 -16.35 -0.28 3.74
N ASP A 68 -17.59 0.18 3.49
CA ASP A 68 -18.81 -0.60 3.74
C ASP A 68 -18.90 -1.85 2.84
N PHE A 69 -18.28 -1.82 1.65
CA PHE A 69 -18.10 -2.98 0.78
C PHE A 69 -16.89 -3.86 1.17
N GLY A 70 -16.23 -3.56 2.29
CA GLY A 70 -15.05 -4.27 2.77
C GLY A 70 -13.77 -3.93 2.03
N TRP A 71 -13.75 -2.87 1.22
CA TRP A 71 -12.56 -2.48 0.46
C TRP A 71 -11.55 -1.77 1.36
N SER A 72 -10.29 -2.05 1.12
CA SER A 72 -9.17 -1.30 1.70
C SER A 72 -8.82 -0.08 0.86
N ILE A 73 -8.52 1.06 1.49
CA ILE A 73 -8.05 2.25 0.76
C ILE A 73 -6.52 2.26 0.72
N HIS A 74 -5.93 2.32 -0.47
CA HIS A 74 -4.48 2.32 -0.68
C HIS A 74 -4.03 3.75 -1.00
N TYR A 75 -3.41 4.40 -0.03
CA TYR A 75 -2.89 5.76 -0.16
C TYR A 75 -1.46 5.73 -0.70
N LEU A 76 -1.31 6.10 -1.97
CA LEU A 76 -0.03 6.53 -2.52
C LEU A 76 0.12 8.01 -2.19
N VAL A 77 0.92 8.30 -1.17
CA VAL A 77 1.23 9.67 -0.68
C VAL A 77 2.73 9.84 -0.49
N ARG A 78 3.16 11.10 -0.36
CA ARG A 78 4.50 11.47 0.11
C ARG A 78 4.35 12.24 1.40
N THR A 79 4.81 11.69 2.52
CA THR A 79 4.58 12.30 3.84
C THR A 79 5.23 13.67 3.98
N GLN A 80 6.31 13.96 3.25
CA GLN A 80 6.92 15.30 3.20
C GLN A 80 6.01 16.36 2.54
N GLU A 81 5.18 15.94 1.59
CA GLU A 81 4.30 16.82 0.79
C GLU A 81 2.83 16.71 1.26
N LEU A 82 2.56 15.90 2.28
CA LEU A 82 1.21 15.61 2.75
C LEU A 82 0.62 16.81 3.48
N ASP A 83 -0.51 17.31 2.99
CA ASP A 83 -1.22 18.38 3.66
C ASP A 83 -1.97 17.88 4.91
N ALA A 84 -2.29 18.82 5.81
CA ALA A 84 -2.91 18.51 7.09
C ALA A 84 -4.35 17.98 6.98
N GLU A 85 -5.08 18.35 5.93
CA GLU A 85 -6.44 17.88 5.69
C GLU A 85 -6.43 16.40 5.25
N TRP A 86 -5.55 16.05 4.32
CA TRP A 86 -5.30 14.67 3.91
C TRP A 86 -4.83 13.82 5.08
N ALA A 87 -3.86 14.30 5.87
CA ALA A 87 -3.41 13.58 7.06
C ALA A 87 -4.58 13.27 8.01
N LYS A 88 -5.44 14.26 8.28
CA LYS A 88 -6.64 14.08 9.12
C LYS A 88 -7.62 13.06 8.53
N ILE A 89 -7.87 13.09 7.22
CA ILE A 89 -8.80 12.16 6.56
C ILE A 89 -8.23 10.74 6.55
N ILE A 90 -6.94 10.57 6.25
CA ILE A 90 -6.27 9.27 6.25
C ILE A 90 -6.38 8.62 7.63
N LEU A 91 -6.04 9.34 8.70
CA LEU A 91 -6.15 8.84 10.07
C LEU A 91 -7.60 8.51 10.48
N ALA A 92 -8.59 9.18 9.88
CA ALA A 92 -10.01 8.98 10.15
C ALA A 92 -10.66 7.82 9.37
N THR A 93 -10.04 7.34 8.29
CA THR A 93 -10.57 6.30 7.37
C THR A 93 -11.29 5.16 8.09
N SER A 94 -12.57 4.94 7.78
CA SER A 94 -13.51 4.09 8.54
C SER A 94 -13.26 2.57 8.48
N GLY A 95 -12.33 2.09 7.64
CA GLY A 95 -11.95 0.67 7.52
C GLY A 95 -10.43 0.47 7.45
N ASN A 96 -10.01 -0.70 6.96
CA ASN A 96 -8.59 -0.95 6.71
C ASN A 96 -8.07 -0.01 5.62
N PHE A 97 -6.87 0.51 5.80
CA PHE A 97 -6.18 1.28 4.77
C PHE A 97 -4.69 0.95 4.71
N VAL A 98 -4.08 1.19 3.56
CA VAL A 98 -2.68 0.87 3.28
C VAL A 98 -1.95 2.15 2.92
N ILE A 99 -0.84 2.44 3.60
CA ILE A 99 0.13 3.43 3.15
C ILE A 99 1.11 2.73 2.21
N GLU A 100 1.16 3.17 0.96
CA GLU A 100 2.05 2.57 -0.04
C GLU A 100 3.48 3.06 0.10
N HIS A 101 4.44 2.18 -0.18
CA HIS A 101 5.88 2.47 -0.21
C HIS A 101 6.40 3.16 1.06
N THR A 102 5.92 2.69 2.21
CA THR A 102 6.27 3.27 3.53
C THR A 102 5.90 4.76 3.67
N GLY A 103 5.08 5.31 2.76
CA GLY A 103 4.68 6.72 2.75
C GLY A 103 5.72 7.67 2.13
N TYR A 104 6.78 7.14 1.52
CA TYR A 104 7.89 7.94 0.99
C TYR A 104 8.48 8.96 1.98
N PRO A 105 8.88 8.56 3.20
CA PRO A 105 9.60 9.45 4.08
C PRO A 105 10.94 9.83 3.44
N PRO A 106 11.46 11.05 3.65
CA PRO A 106 12.81 11.40 3.21
C PRO A 106 13.85 10.57 3.96
N ALA A 107 14.57 9.70 3.25
CA ALA A 107 15.52 8.76 3.86
C ALA A 107 16.66 9.48 4.63
N ASP A 108 17.07 10.66 4.16
CA ASP A 108 18.11 11.50 4.77
C ASP A 108 17.70 12.13 6.11
N LYS A 109 16.39 12.18 6.43
CA LYS A 109 15.89 12.68 7.72
C LYS A 109 15.85 11.61 8.81
N GLY A 110 16.08 10.34 8.47
CA GLY A 110 16.07 9.23 9.41
C GLY A 110 14.68 8.87 9.94
N ALA A 111 14.61 7.78 10.70
CA ALA A 111 13.34 7.21 11.15
C ALA A 111 12.80 7.83 12.45
N ASP A 112 13.32 8.99 12.88
CA ASP A 112 12.74 9.84 13.93
C ASP A 112 12.09 11.12 13.35
N SER A 113 12.04 11.21 12.02
CA SER A 113 11.46 12.36 11.30
C SER A 113 9.95 12.47 11.51
N LYS A 114 9.42 13.71 11.49
CA LYS A 114 7.97 13.96 11.55
C LYS A 114 7.23 13.25 10.41
N GLU A 115 7.86 13.15 9.25
CA GLU A 115 7.31 12.52 8.05
C GLU A 115 7.11 11.01 8.26
N PHE A 116 8.01 10.35 8.96
CA PHE A 116 7.86 8.94 9.30
C PHE A 116 6.96 8.71 10.51
N ASN A 117 6.93 9.64 11.49
CA ASN A 117 6.01 9.55 12.62
C ASN A 117 4.54 9.50 12.18
N PHE A 118 4.16 10.20 11.11
CA PHE A 118 2.81 10.05 10.53
C PHE A 118 2.49 8.61 10.09
N VAL A 119 3.48 7.88 9.57
CA VAL A 119 3.33 6.46 9.19
C VAL A 119 3.12 5.59 10.43
N MET A 120 3.79 5.91 11.53
CA MET A 120 3.60 5.26 12.82
C MET A 120 2.21 5.58 13.41
N GLU A 121 1.76 6.83 13.35
CA GLU A 121 0.39 7.23 13.75
C GLU A 121 -0.67 6.46 12.95
N CYS A 122 -0.44 6.22 11.66
CA CYS A 122 -1.32 5.37 10.85
C CYS A 122 -1.44 3.95 11.42
N LEU A 123 -0.34 3.35 11.87
CA LEU A 123 -0.34 2.04 12.53
C LEU A 123 -1.08 2.07 13.88
N GLU A 124 -0.91 3.13 14.66
CA GLU A 124 -1.56 3.31 15.97
C GLU A 124 -3.09 3.33 15.88
N THR A 125 -3.65 3.69 14.72
CA THR A 125 -5.11 3.57 14.49
C THR A 125 -5.64 2.14 14.59
N GLY A 126 -4.77 1.13 14.50
CA GLY A 126 -5.12 -0.30 14.41
C GLY A 126 -5.71 -0.72 13.06
N ARG A 127 -6.06 0.25 12.21
CA ARG A 127 -6.65 0.07 10.87
C ARG A 127 -5.65 0.27 9.74
N GLY A 128 -4.56 0.98 10.01
CA GLY A 128 -3.49 1.22 9.04
C GLY A 128 -2.59 0.01 8.84
N TRP A 129 -2.19 -0.19 7.58
CA TRP A 129 -1.24 -1.19 7.11
C TRP A 129 -0.15 -0.50 6.30
N ILE A 130 1.07 -1.03 6.32
CA ILE A 130 2.19 -0.42 5.59
C ILE A 130 2.72 -1.40 4.55
N LYS A 131 2.77 -0.96 3.29
CA LYS A 131 3.38 -1.73 2.19
C LYS A 131 4.86 -1.33 2.06
N LEU A 132 5.75 -2.25 2.44
CA LEU A 132 7.19 -2.09 2.43
C LEU A 132 7.73 -2.09 1.00
N SER A 133 8.62 -1.15 0.71
CA SER A 133 9.43 -1.13 -0.52
C SER A 133 10.59 -0.12 -0.36
N PRO A 134 11.71 -0.29 -1.07
CA PRO A 134 12.84 0.65 -0.98
C PRO A 134 12.67 1.89 -1.87
N ARG A 135 11.47 2.17 -2.40
CA ARG A 135 11.20 3.25 -3.37
C ARG A 135 11.58 4.65 -2.88
N PHE A 136 11.71 4.84 -1.58
CA PHE A 136 12.07 6.11 -0.94
C PHE A 136 13.58 6.26 -0.68
N SER A 137 14.38 5.25 -1.05
CA SER A 137 15.84 5.29 -0.99
C SER A 137 16.41 6.40 -1.87
N ASN A 138 17.39 7.12 -1.31
CA ASN A 138 18.19 8.08 -2.04
C ASN A 138 19.24 7.40 -2.92
N GLN A 139 19.57 6.13 -2.67
CA GLN A 139 20.53 5.37 -3.48
C GLN A 139 19.95 5.02 -4.85
N ASP A 140 20.79 5.06 -5.88
CA ASP A 140 20.40 4.75 -7.26
C ASP A 140 20.35 3.25 -7.55
N SER A 141 21.02 2.44 -6.74
CA SER A 141 21.11 0.98 -6.89
C SER A 141 21.17 0.30 -5.53
N PHE A 142 20.95 -1.02 -5.55
CA PHE A 142 21.15 -1.92 -4.41
C PHE A 142 22.46 -1.58 -3.65
N PRO A 143 22.49 -1.58 -2.30
CA PRO A 143 21.55 -2.26 -1.39
C PRO A 143 20.35 -1.46 -0.87
N PHE A 144 20.25 -0.15 -1.11
CA PHE A 144 19.18 0.69 -0.55
C PHE A 144 19.11 0.65 0.99
N ASP A 145 20.26 0.50 1.65
CA ASP A 145 20.37 0.31 3.12
C ASP A 145 20.00 1.56 3.94
N ASP A 146 19.89 2.71 3.29
CA ASP A 146 19.34 3.96 3.84
C ASP A 146 17.84 3.85 4.22
N THR A 147 17.20 2.74 3.86
CA THR A 147 15.81 2.43 4.23
C THR A 147 15.70 1.56 5.48
N ASN A 148 16.79 0.91 5.92
CA ASN A 148 16.76 -0.17 6.91
C ASN A 148 16.17 0.27 8.26
N GLU A 149 16.57 1.43 8.77
CA GLU A 149 16.12 1.92 10.09
C GLU A 149 14.59 2.05 10.16
N PHE A 150 13.97 2.56 9.08
CA PHE A 150 12.52 2.70 8.97
C PHE A 150 11.83 1.34 9.04
N ILE A 151 12.34 0.37 8.28
CA ILE A 151 11.76 -0.98 8.21
C ILE A 151 11.93 -1.72 9.53
N PHE A 152 13.07 -1.58 10.21
CA PHE A 152 13.28 -2.15 11.54
C PHE A 152 12.30 -1.57 12.56
N LYS A 153 12.09 -0.25 12.57
CA LYS A 153 11.10 0.38 13.48
C LYS A 153 9.68 -0.10 13.20
N LEU A 154 9.27 -0.18 11.93
CA LEU A 154 7.95 -0.71 11.56
C LEU A 154 7.77 -2.16 12.01
N THR A 155 8.78 -3.00 11.76
CA THR A 155 8.75 -4.43 12.09
C THR A 155 8.71 -4.66 13.59
N ALA A 156 9.40 -3.84 14.37
CA ALA A 156 9.34 -3.89 15.83
C ALA A 156 7.97 -3.44 16.38
N ALA A 157 7.33 -2.45 15.74
CA ALA A 157 6.10 -1.86 16.23
C ALA A 157 4.84 -2.65 15.89
N ALA A 158 4.69 -3.12 14.64
CA ALA A 158 3.45 -3.74 14.18
C ALA A 158 3.71 -4.76 13.04
N PRO A 159 4.41 -5.87 13.30
CA PRO A 159 4.74 -6.85 12.26
C PRO A 159 3.51 -7.50 11.61
N ASP A 160 2.38 -7.54 12.32
CA ASP A 160 1.07 -8.04 11.85
C ASP A 160 0.30 -7.04 10.97
N LYS A 161 0.90 -5.86 10.71
CA LYS A 161 0.33 -4.78 9.86
C LYS A 161 1.21 -4.43 8.67
N LEU A 162 2.25 -5.21 8.40
CA LEU A 162 3.16 -4.96 7.28
C LEU A 162 2.86 -5.90 6.11
N LEU A 163 3.08 -5.39 4.91
CA LEU A 163 2.97 -6.10 3.65
C LEU A 163 4.25 -5.88 2.86
N TRP A 164 4.66 -6.83 2.04
CA TRP A 164 5.73 -6.61 1.07
C TRP A 164 5.16 -6.62 -0.36
N GLY A 165 5.73 -5.81 -1.23
CA GLY A 165 5.42 -5.84 -2.66
C GLY A 165 6.61 -5.37 -3.48
N SER A 166 6.88 -6.06 -4.60
CA SER A 166 7.99 -5.71 -5.49
C SER A 166 7.80 -4.37 -6.18
N ASP A 167 6.55 -3.94 -6.39
CA ASP A 167 6.19 -2.79 -7.23
C ASP A 167 6.54 -2.95 -8.72
N TRP A 168 6.71 -4.20 -9.18
CA TRP A 168 6.83 -4.52 -10.60
C TRP A 168 5.64 -3.95 -11.40
N PRO A 169 5.83 -3.36 -12.60
CA PRO A 169 7.06 -3.29 -13.40
C PRO A 169 7.91 -2.04 -13.13
N HIS A 170 7.93 -1.55 -11.89
CA HIS A 170 8.66 -0.37 -11.45
C HIS A 170 8.32 0.90 -12.24
N PRO A 171 7.03 1.27 -12.37
CA PRO A 171 6.64 2.42 -13.16
C PRO A 171 7.24 3.70 -12.58
N GLN A 172 7.58 4.64 -13.47
CA GLN A 172 8.13 5.96 -13.08
C GLN A 172 9.37 5.85 -12.16
N TYR A 173 10.15 4.77 -12.32
CA TYR A 173 11.47 4.62 -11.72
C TYR A 173 12.51 5.05 -12.77
N PHE A 174 13.18 6.18 -12.52
CA PHE A 174 14.14 6.80 -13.45
C PHE A 174 15.61 6.56 -13.05
N LYS A 175 15.82 5.62 -12.13
CA LYS A 175 17.11 5.08 -11.70
C LYS A 175 17.35 3.73 -12.42
N PRO A 176 18.55 3.12 -12.34
CA PRO A 176 18.77 1.76 -12.84
C PRO A 176 17.69 0.79 -12.38
N MET A 177 17.04 0.09 -13.32
CA MET A 177 15.93 -0.82 -13.03
C MET A 177 16.34 -1.82 -11.94
N PRO A 178 15.63 -1.91 -10.80
CA PRO A 178 16.00 -2.82 -9.74
C PRO A 178 15.76 -4.26 -10.18
N ASN A 179 16.58 -5.17 -9.66
CA ASN A 179 16.36 -6.60 -9.82
C ASN A 179 15.41 -7.07 -8.72
N ASP A 180 14.23 -7.60 -9.09
CA ASP A 180 13.24 -8.09 -8.14
C ASP A 180 13.75 -9.21 -7.22
N VAL A 181 14.72 -10.01 -7.67
CA VAL A 181 15.38 -11.04 -6.83
C VAL A 181 16.21 -10.36 -5.75
N HIS A 182 16.96 -9.30 -6.07
CA HIS A 182 17.70 -8.56 -5.05
C HIS A 182 16.76 -7.84 -4.07
N LEU A 183 15.61 -7.34 -4.54
CA LEU A 183 14.59 -6.77 -3.66
C LEU A 183 14.00 -7.82 -2.71
N LEU A 184 13.87 -9.07 -3.16
CA LEU A 184 13.45 -10.19 -2.34
C LEU A 184 14.56 -10.61 -1.36
N ASP A 185 15.83 -10.65 -1.78
CA ASP A 185 16.96 -10.96 -0.91
C ASP A 185 17.09 -9.92 0.22
N MET A 186 16.89 -8.65 -0.10
CA MET A 186 16.86 -7.55 0.88
C MET A 186 15.79 -7.74 1.97
N LEU A 187 14.68 -8.45 1.67
CA LEU A 187 13.68 -8.79 2.68
C LEU A 187 14.27 -9.64 3.81
N LEU A 188 15.25 -10.50 3.50
CA LEU A 188 15.93 -11.34 4.50
C LEU A 188 16.78 -10.49 5.44
N ASP A 189 17.37 -9.40 4.95
CA ASP A 189 18.13 -8.44 5.75
C ASP A 189 17.19 -7.57 6.60
N TRP A 190 16.07 -7.10 6.02
CA TRP A 190 15.06 -6.31 6.72
C TRP A 190 14.39 -7.08 7.86
N ILE A 191 14.02 -8.34 7.60
CA ILE A 191 13.25 -9.17 8.51
C ILE A 191 13.93 -10.54 8.59
N PRO A 192 14.96 -10.69 9.44
CA PRO A 192 15.74 -11.93 9.55
C PRO A 192 14.97 -13.08 10.23
N ASP A 193 13.95 -12.76 11.04
CA ASP A 193 13.09 -13.75 11.68
C ASP A 193 12.08 -14.35 10.69
N GLU A 194 12.11 -15.68 10.54
CA GLU A 194 11.27 -16.39 9.58
C GLU A 194 9.78 -16.29 9.90
N LYS A 195 9.40 -16.31 11.19
CA LYS A 195 7.99 -16.18 11.59
C LYS A 195 7.44 -14.82 11.19
N THR A 196 8.21 -13.76 11.41
CA THR A 196 7.86 -12.40 11.01
C THR A 196 7.78 -12.28 9.49
N ARG A 197 8.69 -12.89 8.73
CA ARG A 197 8.56 -12.96 7.26
C ARG A 197 7.29 -13.69 6.83
N HIS A 198 6.95 -14.81 7.48
CA HIS A 198 5.73 -15.56 7.19
C HIS A 198 4.48 -14.71 7.41
N LEU A 199 4.43 -13.94 8.51
CA LEU A 199 3.35 -12.98 8.74
C LEU A 199 3.22 -12.01 7.56
N ILE A 200 4.32 -11.35 7.20
CA ILE A 200 4.32 -10.26 6.20
C ILE A 200 4.03 -10.76 4.78
N MET A 201 4.50 -11.96 4.43
CA MET A 201 4.38 -12.52 3.09
C MET A 201 3.13 -13.38 2.88
N VAL A 202 2.54 -13.91 3.96
CA VAL A 202 1.45 -14.89 3.88
C VAL A 202 0.24 -14.47 4.71
N GLU A 203 0.36 -14.39 6.04
CA GLU A 203 -0.81 -14.23 6.91
C GLU A 203 -1.44 -12.84 6.78
N ASN A 204 -0.63 -11.79 6.77
CA ASN A 204 -1.05 -10.40 6.65
C ASN A 204 -1.79 -10.14 5.32
N PRO A 205 -1.22 -10.46 4.13
CA PRO A 205 -1.95 -10.28 2.88
C PRO A 205 -3.18 -11.19 2.79
N SER A 206 -3.14 -12.40 3.35
CA SER A 206 -4.33 -13.28 3.38
C SER A 206 -5.47 -12.68 4.20
N LYS A 207 -5.15 -12.10 5.36
CA LYS A 207 -6.11 -11.42 6.24
C LYS A 207 -6.66 -10.15 5.61
N LEU A 208 -5.80 -9.33 5.00
CA LEU A 208 -6.22 -8.04 4.44
C LEU A 208 -6.98 -8.18 3.12
N PHE A 209 -6.56 -9.09 2.24
CA PHE A 209 -7.10 -9.22 0.89
C PHE A 209 -8.04 -10.43 0.71
N GLY A 210 -8.24 -11.24 1.75
CA GLY A 210 -9.13 -12.40 1.70
C GLY A 210 -8.67 -13.47 0.71
N PHE A 211 -7.37 -13.78 0.69
CA PHE A 211 -6.87 -14.94 -0.06
C PHE A 211 -7.33 -16.24 0.63
N PRO A 212 -7.58 -17.31 -0.15
CA PRO A 212 -7.82 -18.62 0.44
C PRO A 212 -6.58 -19.10 1.22
N PRO A 213 -6.74 -19.93 2.26
CA PRO A 213 -5.62 -20.57 2.94
C PRO A 213 -4.71 -21.33 1.95
N LEU A 214 -3.40 -21.31 2.22
CA LEU A 214 -2.39 -22.10 1.49
C LEU A 214 -2.50 -23.59 1.81
#